data_AF-A0A846DNA1-F1
#
_entry.id   AF-A0A846DNA1-F1
#
_cell.length_a   1.000
_cell.length_b   1.000
_cell.length_c   1.000
_cell.angle_alpha   90.00
_cell.angle_beta   90.00
_cell.angle_gamma   90.00
#
_symmetry.space_group_name_H-M   'P 1'
#
loop_
_entity.id
_entity.type
_entity.pdbx_description
1 polymer ?
#
loop_
_entity_poly.entity_id
_entity_poly.type
_entity_poly.pdbx_seq_one_letter_code
_entity_poly.pdbx_strand_id
1 'polypeptide(L)'
;MNRFSMYTISTESPTQSNLRRLELLLEYCQLAARPTLSVSDSNRMAEILELAEADQISQAMTHINPTYQEVLSYRFLNSMDYDETAQALERKVNNVRVLQHRALSA
;
A
#
# COMPACT_ATOMS: atom_id res chain seq x y z
N MET A 1 -16.56 -4.93 -22.69
CA MET A 1 -16.58 -5.33 -21.26
C MET A 1 -15.22 -5.02 -20.68
N ASN A 2 -15.08 -3.91 -19.95
CA ASN A 2 -13.83 -3.54 -19.28
C ASN A 2 -14.11 -3.46 -17.78
N ARG A 3 -13.66 -4.47 -17.03
CA ARG A 3 -13.66 -4.46 -15.57
C ARG A 3 -12.38 -3.78 -15.09
N PHE A 4 -12.26 -2.47 -15.32
CA PHE A 4 -11.32 -1.66 -14.57
C PHE A 4 -11.92 -1.43 -13.19
N SER A 5 -11.71 -2.40 -12.30
CA SER A 5 -12.03 -2.24 -10.89
C SER A 5 -11.19 -1.08 -10.36
N MET A 6 -11.86 0.03 -10.08
CA MET A 6 -11.34 1.17 -9.35
C MET A 6 -10.71 0.69 -8.03
N TYR A 7 -9.39 0.55 -8.01
CA TYR A 7 -8.65 0.81 -6.79
C TYR A 7 -8.37 2.31 -6.80
N THR A 8 -9.37 3.09 -6.40
CA THR A 8 -9.11 4.46 -5.97
C THR A 8 -8.11 4.34 -4.84
N ILE A 9 -6.88 4.79 -5.06
CA ILE A 9 -5.99 5.16 -3.95
C ILE A 9 -6.84 6.13 -3.15
N SER A 10 -7.38 5.68 -2.01
CA SER A 10 -8.09 6.57 -1.11
C SER A 10 -7.09 7.63 -0.72
N THR A 11 -7.20 8.81 -1.33
CA THR A 11 -6.49 10.01 -0.93
C THR A 11 -7.15 10.49 0.35
N GLU A 12 -7.08 9.69 1.41
CA GLU A 12 -7.33 10.21 2.74
C GLU A 12 -6.36 11.38 2.92
N SER A 13 -6.89 12.52 3.36
CA SER A 13 -6.02 13.64 3.71
C SER A 13 -4.95 13.15 4.69
N PRO A 14 -3.71 13.68 4.66
CA PRO A 14 -2.67 13.28 5.61
C PRO A 14 -3.16 13.31 7.06
N THR A 15 -4.05 14.24 7.39
CA THR A 15 -4.72 14.35 8.69
C THR A 15 -5.60 13.14 9.02
N GLN A 16 -6.36 12.62 8.05
CA GLN A 16 -7.26 11.48 8.24
C GLN A 16 -6.49 10.16 8.38
N SER A 17 -5.45 9.92 7.57
CA SER A 17 -4.56 8.75 7.73
C SER A 17 -3.84 8.78 9.07
N ASN A 18 -3.33 9.95 9.50
CA ASN A 18 -2.69 10.09 10.81
C ASN A 18 -3.63 9.82 11.99
N LEU A 19 -4.87 10.30 11.92
CA LEU A 19 -5.90 10.00 12.93
C LEU A 19 -6.18 8.49 12.98
N ARG A 20 -6.32 7.85 11.82
CA ARG A 20 -6.56 6.41 11.73
C ARG A 20 -5.43 5.59 12.36
N ARG A 21 -4.17 5.99 12.15
CA ARG A 21 -3.02 5.35 12.81
C ARG A 21 -3.06 5.50 14.33
N LEU A 22 -3.43 6.68 14.83
CA LEU A 22 -3.54 6.92 16.28
C LEU A 22 -4.63 6.06 16.91
N GLU A 23 -5.77 5.88 16.24
CA GLU A 23 -6.85 4.98 16.69
C GLU A 23 -6.37 3.53 16.80
N LEU A 24 -5.70 3.02 15.76
CA LEU A 24 -5.17 1.66 15.73
C LEU A 24 -4.10 1.43 16.79
N LEU A 25 -3.20 2.40 17.00
CA LEU A 25 -2.19 2.33 18.06
C LEU A 25 -2.82 2.33 19.46
N LEU A 26 -3.86 3.13 19.67
CA LEU A 26 -4.60 3.13 20.93
C LEU A 26 -5.25 1.77 21.19
N GLU A 27 -5.88 1.19 20.17
CA GLU A 27 -6.49 -0.14 20.25
C GLU A 27 -5.44 -1.22 20.58
N TYR A 28 -4.30 -1.20 19.90
CA TYR A 28 -3.19 -2.13 20.18
C TYR A 28 -2.70 -2.01 21.64
N CYS A 29 -2.47 -0.78 22.12
CA CYS A 29 -2.04 -0.53 23.50
C CYS A 29 -3.08 -1.04 24.52
N GLN A 30 -4.38 -0.87 24.24
CA GLN A 30 -5.45 -1.37 25.10
C GLN A 30 -5.49 -2.89 25.15
N LEU A 31 -5.28 -3.57 24.02
CA LEU A 31 -5.19 -5.03 23.96
C LEU A 31 -3.94 -5.55 24.68
N ALA A 32 -2.79 -4.91 24.45
CA ALA A 32 -1.51 -5.27 25.07
C ALA A 32 -1.49 -5.04 26.59
N ALA A 33 -2.27 -4.10 27.10
CA ALA A 33 -2.38 -3.82 28.54
C ALA A 33 -3.26 -4.83 29.30
N ARG A 34 -3.94 -5.76 28.60
CA ARG A 34 -4.79 -6.76 29.25
C ARG A 34 -3.93 -7.77 30.03
N PRO A 35 -4.35 -8.15 31.25
CA PRO A 35 -3.60 -9.10 32.07
C PRO A 35 -3.59 -10.53 31.50
N THR A 36 -4.58 -10.86 30.66
CA THR A 36 -4.68 -12.13 29.95
C THR A 36 -5.12 -11.87 28.52
N LEU A 37 -4.37 -12.40 27.56
CA LEU A 37 -4.63 -12.22 26.13
C LEU A 37 -5.42 -13.41 25.58
N SER A 38 -6.60 -13.16 25.00
CA SER A 38 -7.34 -14.21 24.31
C SER A 38 -6.76 -14.46 22.90
N VAL A 39 -7.13 -15.58 22.28
CA VAL A 39 -6.78 -15.86 20.87
C VAL A 39 -7.38 -14.79 19.94
N SER A 40 -8.60 -14.34 20.22
CA SER A 40 -9.25 -13.25 19.48
C SER A 40 -8.44 -11.95 19.58
N ASP A 41 -7.95 -11.62 20.77
CA ASP A 41 -7.14 -10.42 20.97
C ASP A 41 -5.81 -10.52 20.22
N SER A 42 -5.19 -11.71 20.24
CA SER A 42 -3.95 -11.97 19.51
C SER A 42 -4.13 -11.80 18.00
N ASN A 43 -5.22 -12.33 17.45
CA ASN A 43 -5.55 -12.18 16.03
C ASN A 43 -5.82 -10.72 15.67
N ARG A 44 -6.56 -9.99 16.53
CA ARG A 44 -6.82 -8.57 16.31
C ARG A 44 -5.55 -7.73 16.37
N MET A 45 -4.64 -8.03 17.29
CA MET A 45 -3.34 -7.37 17.35
C MET A 45 -2.52 -7.60 16.08
N ALA A 46 -2.50 -8.82 15.54
CA ALA A 46 -1.84 -9.11 14.27
C ALA A 46 -2.45 -8.30 13.11
N GLU A 47 -3.78 -8.24 13.02
CA GLU A 47 -4.49 -7.45 12.01
C GLU A 47 -4.15 -5.94 12.13
N ILE A 48 -4.09 -5.40 13.35
CA ILE A 48 -3.71 -4.00 13.58
C ILE A 48 -2.29 -3.73 13.07
N LEU A 49 -1.35 -4.66 13.27
CA LEU A 49 0.03 -4.53 12.79
C LEU A 49 0.09 -4.58 11.25
N GLU A 50 -0.64 -5.49 10.61
CA GLU A 50 -0.74 -5.57 9.15
C GLU A 50 -1.33 -4.28 8.55
N LEU A 51 -2.37 -3.73 9.17
CA LEU A 51 -2.96 -2.45 8.75
C LEU A 51 -1.98 -1.28 8.90
N ALA A 52 -1.19 -1.27 9.97
CA ALA A 52 -0.17 -0.24 10.18
C ALA A 52 0.97 -0.32 9.15
N GLU A 53 1.36 -1.53 8.73
CA GLU A 53 2.35 -1.73 7.67
C GLU A 53 1.79 -1.31 6.29
N ALA A 54 0.55 -1.68 5.98
CA ALA A 54 -0.11 -1.26 4.75
C ALA A 54 -0.22 0.28 4.63
N ASP A 55 -0.53 0.97 5.73
CA ASP A 55 -0.59 2.43 5.74
C ASP A 55 0.80 3.08 5.60
N GLN A 56 1.86 2.45 6.13
CA GLN A 56 3.24 2.88 5.87
C GLN A 56 3.61 2.77 4.39
N ILE A 57 3.26 1.65 3.76
CA ILE A 57 3.50 1.45 2.32
C ILE A 57 2.71 2.48 1.51
N SER A 58 1.44 2.71 1.85
CA SER A 58 0.60 3.72 1.20
C SER A 58 1.22 5.12 1.29
N GLN A 59 1.68 5.53 2.48
CA GLN A 59 2.38 6.80 2.64
C GLN A 59 3.71 6.85 1.89
N ALA A 60 4.51 5.79 1.88
CA ALA A 60 5.75 5.77 1.10
C ALA A 60 5.46 5.97 -0.41
N MET A 61 4.38 5.36 -0.90
CA MET A 61 3.94 5.48 -2.31
C MET A 61 3.49 6.89 -2.69
N THR A 62 3.07 7.74 -1.74
CA THR A 62 2.71 9.15 -2.04
C THR A 62 3.94 10.07 -2.15
N HIS A 63 5.10 9.66 -1.65
CA HIS A 63 6.32 10.48 -1.65
C HIS A 63 7.25 10.18 -2.82
N ILE A 64 7.03 9.09 -3.56
CA ILE A 64 7.80 8.76 -4.76
C ILE A 64 7.27 9.48 -6.00
N ASN A 65 8.09 9.53 -7.04
CA ASN A 65 7.70 10.12 -8.33
C ASN A 65 6.40 9.45 -8.86
N PRO A 66 5.41 10.21 -9.36
CA PRO A 66 4.16 9.65 -9.87
C PRO A 66 4.34 8.56 -10.95
N THR A 67 5.36 8.69 -11.80
CA THR A 67 5.69 7.67 -12.81
C THR A 67 6.17 6.36 -12.16
N TYR A 68 6.87 6.45 -11.03
CA TYR A 68 7.29 5.27 -10.26
C TYR A 68 6.09 4.65 -9.55
N GLN A 69 5.21 5.47 -8.99
CA GLN A 69 3.97 5.03 -8.36
C GLN A 69 3.09 4.21 -9.32
N GLU A 70 2.90 4.69 -10.56
CA GLU A 70 2.12 4.00 -11.59
C GLU A 70 2.75 2.64 -11.97
N VAL A 71 4.06 2.63 -12.22
CA VAL A 71 4.78 1.39 -12.56
C VAL A 71 4.66 0.38 -11.42
N LEU A 72 4.89 0.80 -10.17
CA LEU A 72 4.78 -0.11 -9.03
C LEU A 72 3.33 -0.59 -8.81
N SER A 73 2.34 0.28 -8.98
CA SER A 73 0.93 -0.10 -8.85
C SER A 73 0.51 -1.13 -9.89
N TYR A 74 0.87 -0.93 -11.16
CA TYR A 74 0.55 -1.89 -12.23
C TYR A 74 1.28 -3.21 -12.04
N ARG A 75 2.57 -3.16 -11.67
CA ARG A 75 3.41 -4.35 -11.54
C ARG A 75 3.10 -5.20 -10.31
N PHE A 76 2.79 -4.57 -9.17
CA PHE A 76 2.67 -5.27 -7.89
C PHE A 76 1.24 -5.32 -7.34
N LEU A 77 0.42 -4.28 -7.53
CA LEU A 77 -0.96 -4.28 -7.04
C LEU A 77 -1.92 -4.92 -8.05
N ASN A 78 -1.73 -4.63 -9.34
CA ASN A 78 -2.58 -5.17 -10.41
C ASN A 78 -2.04 -6.48 -11.00
N SER A 79 -0.85 -6.93 -10.56
CA SER A 79 -0.20 -8.15 -11.06
C SER A 79 0.03 -8.18 -12.58
N MET A 80 0.19 -7.01 -13.22
CA MET A 80 0.40 -6.92 -14.67
C MET A 80 1.83 -7.31 -15.04
N ASP A 81 2.00 -8.01 -16.15
CA ASP A 81 3.31 -8.31 -16.70
C ASP A 81 4.00 -7.06 -17.33
N TYR A 82 5.24 -7.22 -17.81
CA TYR A 82 5.99 -6.06 -18.31
C TYR A 82 5.43 -5.53 -19.64
N ASP A 83 4.84 -6.40 -20.45
CA ASP A 83 4.27 -6.06 -21.75
C ASP A 83 2.92 -5.37 -21.54
N GLU A 84 2.08 -5.90 -20.66
CA GLU A 84 0.81 -5.29 -20.24
C GLU A 84 1.03 -3.90 -19.61
N THR A 85 2.02 -3.78 -18.72
CA THR A 85 2.37 -2.50 -18.09
C THR A 85 2.90 -1.50 -19.13
N ALA A 86 3.73 -1.97 -20.07
CA ALA A 86 4.27 -1.14 -21.14
C ALA A 86 3.17 -0.63 -22.07
N GLN A 87 2.21 -1.49 -22.40
CA GLN A 87 1.04 -1.13 -23.18
C GLN A 87 0.16 -0.10 -22.46
N ALA A 88 -0.12 -0.32 -21.17
CA ALA A 88 -0.95 0.58 -20.37
C ALA A 88 -0.32 1.96 -20.16
N LEU A 89 1.01 2.04 -20.09
CA LEU A 89 1.75 3.31 -19.93
C LEU A 89 2.18 3.94 -21.26
N GLU A 90 1.82 3.33 -22.40
CA GLU A 90 2.28 3.74 -23.74
C GLU A 90 3.81 3.88 -23.86
N ARG A 91 4.54 2.98 -23.19
CA ARG A 91 6.01 2.97 -23.12
C ARG A 91 6.59 1.69 -23.70
N LYS A 92 7.89 1.70 -23.96
CA LYS A 92 8.63 0.48 -24.30
C LYS A 92 8.85 -0.36 -23.04
N VAL A 93 8.80 -1.68 -23.19
CA VAL A 93 9.07 -2.67 -22.13
C VAL A 93 10.38 -2.41 -21.38
N ASN A 94 11.46 -2.10 -22.12
CA ASN A 94 12.75 -1.77 -21.51
C ASN A 94 12.69 -0.50 -20.65
N ASN A 95 11.86 0.48 -21.01
CA ASN A 95 11.66 1.67 -20.20
C ASN A 95 10.95 1.33 -18.89
N VAL A 96 9.92 0.48 -18.92
CA VAL A 96 9.23 -0.02 -17.72
C VAL A 96 10.19 -0.75 -16.78
N ARG A 97 11.06 -1.62 -17.30
CA ARG A 97 12.08 -2.32 -16.49
C ARG A 97 13.02 -1.35 -15.78
N VAL A 98 13.51 -0.33 -16.50
CA VAL A 98 14.38 0.70 -15.92
C VAL A 98 13.63 1.52 -14.87
N LEU A 99 12.38 1.92 -15.15
CA LEU A 99 11.56 2.66 -14.21
C LEU A 99 11.28 1.85 -12.93
N GLN A 100 10.94 0.56 -13.05
CA GLN A 100 10.75 -0.32 -11.90
C GLN A 100 12.03 -0.43 -11.07
N HIS A 101 13.18 -0.69 -11.71
CA HIS A 101 14.46 -0.77 -10.99
C HIS A 101 14.77 0.53 -10.24
N ARG A 102 14.58 1.69 -10.88
CA ARG A 102 14.80 3.00 -10.25
C ARG A 102 13.82 3.26 -9.12
N ALA A 103 12.55 2.91 -9.31
CA ALA A 103 11.50 3.05 -8.30
C ALA A 103 11.81 2.25 -7.03
N LEU A 104 12.35 1.03 -7.17
CA LEU A 104 12.73 0.17 -6.05
C LEU A 104 14.06 0.57 -5.38
N SER A 105 14.83 1.47 -6.01
CA SER A 105 16.13 1.94 -5.50
C SER A 105 16.09 3.38 -4.97
N ALA A 106 14.93 4.03 -5.03
CA ALA A 106 14.71 5.41 -4.58
C ALA A 106 14.48 5.46 -3.07
#